data_AF-A0A952EZW2-F1
#
_entry.id   AF-A0A952EZW2-F1
#
_cell.length_a   1.000
_cell.length_b   1.000
_cell.length_c   1.000
_cell.angle_alpha   90.00
_cell.angle_beta   90.00
_cell.angle_gamma   90.00
#
_symmetry.space_group_name_H-M   'P 1'
#
loop_
_entity.id
_entity.type
_entity.pdbx_description
1 polymer ?
#
loop_
_entity_poly.entity_id
_entity_poly.type
_entity_poly.pdbx_seq_one_letter_code
_entity_poly.pdbx_strand_id
1 'polypeptide(L)'
;MEGPTDTLDGIIRWALSQLTPAVLGGHQYNVAAGDAWLQEQLPVIMHSSVWQDPTQKSAIFLTFDEDYNNISLGIGNEGNHIVTVVIPSPGAVAGGMRGGHFIADDYNNHYSLQRTIEESLALRPLTNNDRYAQPMNEYWCSGPLRSCM
;
A
#
# COMPACT_ATOMS: atom_id res chain seq x y z
N MET A 1 -10.36 6.03 2.89
CA MET A 1 -11.09 4.90 2.26
C MET A 1 -12.54 5.28 2.05
N GLU A 2 -12.88 5.62 0.81
CA GLU A 2 -14.25 5.67 0.33
C GLU A 2 -14.85 4.25 0.40
N GLY A 3 -16.10 4.14 0.86
CA GLY A 3 -16.64 2.88 1.37
C GLY A 3 -16.92 1.79 0.33
N PRO A 4 -17.16 0.54 0.78
CA PRO A 4 -17.67 -0.53 -0.07
C PRO A 4 -19.09 -0.22 -0.57
N THR A 5 -19.36 -0.44 -1.86
CA THR A 5 -20.66 -0.20 -2.51
C THR A 5 -21.30 -1.47 -3.10
N ASP A 6 -20.76 -2.66 -2.80
CA ASP A 6 -21.07 -3.90 -3.51
C ASP A 6 -21.92 -4.90 -2.72
N THR A 7 -22.13 -4.68 -1.41
CA THR A 7 -23.06 -5.49 -0.59
C THR A 7 -23.95 -4.61 0.28
N LEU A 8 -25.20 -5.03 0.50
CA LEU A 8 -26.18 -4.28 1.30
C LEU A 8 -25.72 -4.09 2.76
N ASP A 9 -25.04 -5.09 3.33
CA ASP A 9 -24.42 -5.01 4.65
C ASP A 9 -23.22 -4.04 4.67
N GLY A 10 -22.39 -4.07 3.62
CA GLY A 10 -21.27 -3.13 3.43
C GLY A 10 -21.72 -1.67 3.32
N ILE A 11 -22.80 -1.42 2.59
CA ILE A 11 -23.42 -0.10 2.45
C ILE A 11 -23.98 0.39 3.79
N ILE A 12 -24.65 -0.48 4.57
CA ILE A 12 -25.22 -0.12 5.88
C ILE A 12 -24.11 0.20 6.89
N ARG A 13 -23.07 -0.63 6.96
CA ARG A 13 -21.93 -0.43 7.88
C ARG A 13 -21.13 0.81 7.50
N TRP A 14 -20.91 1.03 6.21
CA TRP A 14 -20.30 2.27 5.73
C TRP A 14 -21.14 3.49 6.09
N ALA A 15 -22.44 3.49 5.80
CA ALA A 15 -23.34 4.61 6.13
C ALA A 15 -23.37 4.91 7.64
N LEU A 16 -23.42 3.88 8.49
CA LEU A 16 -23.32 4.03 9.94
C LEU A 16 -21.96 4.61 10.38
N SER A 17 -20.87 4.25 9.70
CA SER A 17 -19.54 4.80 9.98
C SER A 17 -19.34 6.25 9.53
N GLN A 18 -20.19 6.76 8.61
CA GLN A 18 -20.22 8.18 8.23
C GLN A 18 -21.04 9.04 9.22
N LEU A 19 -22.00 8.43 9.92
CA LEU A 19 -22.85 9.12 10.89
C LEU A 19 -22.12 9.45 12.21
N THR A 20 -21.08 8.70 12.57
CA THR A 20 -20.25 8.97 13.76
C THR A 20 -19.35 10.22 13.62
N PRO A 21 -18.68 10.47 12.47
CA PRO A 21 -18.05 11.75 12.11
C PRO A 21 -18.98 12.96 12.08
N ALA A 22 -20.19 12.80 11.56
CA ALA A 22 -21.13 13.90 11.33
C ALA A 22 -21.67 14.54 12.63
N VAL A 23 -21.63 13.80 13.75
CA VAL A 23 -22.12 14.24 15.06
C VAL A 23 -21.01 14.82 15.95
N LEU A 24 -19.74 14.51 15.69
CA LEU A 24 -18.59 14.91 16.53
C LEU A 24 -17.50 15.73 15.81
N GLY A 25 -17.72 16.11 14.54
CA GLY A 25 -16.88 17.10 13.85
C GLY A 25 -15.50 16.61 13.40
N GLY A 26 -15.33 15.31 13.15
CA GLY A 26 -14.07 14.77 12.65
C GLY A 26 -14.30 13.72 11.58
N HIS A 27 -13.85 13.98 10.35
CA HIS A 27 -13.77 13.00 9.26
C HIS A 27 -12.63 11.99 9.55
N GLN A 28 -12.80 11.19 10.59
CA GLN A 28 -11.89 10.08 10.87
C GLN A 28 -12.28 8.92 9.99
N TYR A 29 -11.53 8.73 8.91
CA TYR A 29 -11.50 7.48 8.16
C TYR A 29 -11.48 6.33 9.17
N ASN A 30 -12.49 5.45 9.12
CA ASN A 30 -12.65 4.40 10.12
C ASN A 30 -11.53 3.36 9.97
N VAL A 31 -10.37 3.62 10.59
CA VAL A 31 -9.19 2.74 10.57
C VAL A 31 -9.58 1.33 10.99
N ALA A 32 -10.41 1.18 12.03
CA ALA A 32 -10.87 -0.13 12.48
C ALA A 32 -11.68 -0.90 11.42
N ALA A 33 -12.52 -0.21 10.63
CA ALA A 33 -13.22 -0.84 9.51
C ALA A 33 -12.26 -1.22 8.38
N GLY A 34 -11.25 -0.39 8.12
CA GLY A 34 -10.20 -0.69 7.17
C GLY A 34 -9.37 -1.91 7.57
N ASP A 35 -8.99 -1.99 8.83
CA ASP A 35 -8.28 -3.14 9.40
C ASP A 35 -9.12 -4.41 9.31
N ALA A 36 -10.42 -4.33 9.62
CA ALA A 36 -11.33 -5.47 9.49
C ALA A 36 -11.44 -5.94 8.02
N TRP A 37 -11.56 -5.01 7.08
CA TRP A 37 -11.60 -5.34 5.66
C TRP A 37 -10.28 -5.98 5.19
N LEU A 38 -9.12 -5.43 5.59
CA LEU A 38 -7.81 -5.98 5.24
C LEU A 38 -7.60 -7.39 5.81
N GLN A 39 -8.08 -7.63 7.04
CA GLN A 39 -8.07 -8.97 7.66
C GLN A 39 -8.87 -10.00 6.86
N GLU A 40 -9.90 -9.58 6.15
CA GLU A 40 -10.70 -10.47 5.29
C GLU A 40 -10.08 -10.64 3.89
N GLN A 41 -9.58 -9.55 3.28
CA GLN A 41 -9.14 -9.58 1.88
C GLN A 41 -7.72 -10.07 1.67
N LEU A 42 -6.76 -9.68 2.52
CA LEU A 42 -5.37 -10.09 2.32
C LEU A 42 -5.21 -11.62 2.35
N PRO A 43 -5.86 -12.38 3.25
CA PRO A 43 -5.80 -13.84 3.21
C PRO A 43 -6.35 -14.44 1.91
N VAL A 44 -7.37 -13.85 1.28
CA VAL A 44 -7.90 -14.34 0.00
C VAL A 44 -6.83 -14.28 -1.08
N ILE A 45 -6.10 -13.16 -1.17
CA ILE A 45 -5.01 -12.98 -2.12
C ILE A 45 -3.86 -13.94 -1.78
N MET A 46 -3.44 -13.99 -0.51
CA MET A 46 -2.31 -14.80 -0.05
C MET A 46 -2.57 -16.31 -0.10
N HIS A 47 -3.84 -16.74 -0.11
CA HIS A 47 -4.24 -18.13 -0.31
C HIS A 47 -4.50 -18.50 -1.78
N SER A 48 -4.39 -17.54 -2.71
CA SER A 48 -4.57 -17.81 -4.14
C SER A 48 -3.43 -18.67 -4.69
N SER A 49 -3.71 -19.43 -5.75
CA SER A 49 -2.70 -20.25 -6.44
C SER A 49 -1.55 -19.43 -7.00
N VAL A 50 -1.83 -18.20 -7.48
CA VAL A 50 -0.82 -17.30 -8.02
C VAL A 50 0.15 -16.83 -6.93
N TRP A 51 -0.35 -16.51 -5.73
CA TRP A 51 0.51 -16.10 -4.62
C TRP A 51 1.40 -17.23 -4.11
N GLN A 52 0.87 -18.46 -4.10
CA GLN A 52 1.57 -19.65 -3.59
C GLN A 52 2.48 -20.32 -4.62
N ASP A 53 2.36 -19.99 -5.91
CA ASP A 53 3.22 -20.54 -6.96
C ASP A 53 4.64 -19.95 -6.85
N PRO A 54 5.68 -20.75 -6.55
CA PRO A 54 7.05 -20.25 -6.38
C PRO A 54 7.66 -19.73 -7.70
N THR A 55 7.06 -20.03 -8.84
CA THR A 55 7.49 -19.51 -10.15
C THR A 55 6.93 -18.11 -10.43
N GLN A 56 5.87 -17.71 -9.73
CA GLN A 56 5.25 -16.40 -9.84
C GLN A 56 5.81 -15.44 -8.79
N LYS A 57 6.13 -14.22 -9.22
CA LYS A 57 6.70 -13.18 -8.37
C LYS A 57 5.66 -12.09 -8.22
N SER A 58 5.01 -12.04 -7.06
CA SER A 58 3.96 -11.08 -6.76
C SER A 58 4.31 -10.28 -5.51
N ALA A 59 3.83 -9.04 -5.46
CA ALA A 59 3.93 -8.20 -4.27
C ALA A 59 2.62 -7.43 -4.10
N ILE A 60 2.17 -7.29 -2.86
CA ILE A 60 1.07 -6.41 -2.48
C ILE A 60 1.68 -5.10 -2.01
N PHE A 61 1.23 -3.98 -2.59
CA PHE A 61 1.53 -2.63 -2.12
C PHE A 61 0.26 -2.06 -1.51
N LEU A 62 0.22 -1.95 -0.19
CA LEU A 62 -0.85 -1.30 0.57
C LEU A 62 -0.41 0.13 0.87
N THR A 63 -1.15 1.11 0.39
CA THR A 63 -0.80 2.54 0.53
C THR A 63 -2.06 3.38 0.69
N PHE A 64 -1.90 4.60 1.15
CA PHE A 64 -2.96 5.62 1.20
C PHE A 64 -2.65 6.72 0.20
N ASP A 65 -3.68 7.41 -0.30
CA ASP A 65 -3.57 8.51 -1.26
C ASP A 65 -3.19 9.85 -0.60
N GLU A 66 -3.59 10.06 0.65
CA GLU A 66 -3.32 11.26 1.44
C GLU A 66 -3.23 10.95 2.95
N ASP A 67 -2.59 11.83 3.71
CA ASP A 67 -2.63 11.80 5.17
C ASP A 67 -3.94 12.45 5.69
N TYR A 68 -4.12 12.54 7.01
CA TYR A 68 -5.32 13.17 7.59
C TYR A 68 -5.20 14.71 7.62
N ASN A 69 -5.09 15.33 6.45
CA ASN A 69 -4.92 16.77 6.36
C ASN A 69 -6.23 17.55 6.60
N ASN A 70 -6.30 18.33 7.69
CA ASN A 70 -7.30 19.41 7.82
C ASN A 70 -6.67 20.76 7.43
N ILE A 71 -6.52 20.96 6.11
CA ILE A 71 -5.96 22.18 5.52
C ILE A 71 -6.74 23.46 5.88
N SER A 72 -8.02 23.34 6.24
CA SER A 72 -8.86 24.45 6.68
C SER A 72 -8.50 24.99 8.08
N LEU A 73 -7.91 24.18 8.95
CA LEU A 73 -7.57 24.57 10.32
C LEU A 73 -6.05 24.54 10.61
N GLY A 74 -5.23 24.12 9.64
CA GLY A 74 -3.77 24.01 9.81
C GLY A 74 -3.35 22.91 10.79
N ILE A 75 -4.24 21.96 11.08
CA ILE A 75 -4.00 20.82 11.97
C ILE A 75 -3.72 19.59 11.10
N GLY A 76 -2.65 18.83 11.41
CA GLY A 76 -2.34 17.57 10.73
C GLY A 76 -1.54 17.69 9.43
N ASN A 77 -0.89 18.84 9.17
CA ASN A 77 -0.07 19.08 7.97
C ASN A 77 1.27 18.32 7.99
N GLU A 78 1.20 17.00 7.88
CA GLU A 78 2.37 16.09 7.83
C GLU A 78 2.96 15.99 6.41
N GLY A 79 2.43 16.74 5.45
CA GLY A 79 2.96 16.84 4.10
C GLY A 79 2.66 15.63 3.23
N ASN A 80 1.53 14.95 3.47
CA ASN A 80 1.14 13.68 2.87
C ASN A 80 2.14 12.55 3.17
N HIS A 81 2.65 12.52 4.40
CA HIS A 81 3.45 11.41 4.87
C HIS A 81 2.52 10.24 5.22
N ILE A 82 2.41 9.30 4.30
CA ILE A 82 1.48 8.17 4.39
C ILE A 82 2.19 6.86 4.69
N VAL A 83 1.45 5.92 5.26
CA VAL A 83 1.94 4.55 5.47
C VAL A 83 1.90 3.79 4.14
N THR A 84 3.01 3.16 3.79
CA THR A 84 3.06 2.15 2.72
C THR A 84 3.61 0.84 3.28
N VAL A 85 2.88 -0.25 3.07
CA VAL A 85 3.30 -1.61 3.44
C VAL A 85 3.46 -2.43 2.17
N VAL A 86 4.62 -3.04 2.01
CA VAL A 86 4.91 -3.94 0.88
C VAL A 86 5.07 -5.35 1.39
N ILE A 87 4.30 -6.28 0.83
CA ILE A 87 4.31 -7.68 1.22
C ILE A 87 4.71 -8.51 -0.01
N PRO A 88 5.88 -9.17 -0.01
CA PRO A 88 6.28 -10.04 -1.12
C PRO A 88 5.67 -11.44 -0.99
N SER A 89 5.36 -12.08 -2.12
CA SER A 89 5.06 -13.51 -2.16
C SER A 89 6.32 -14.36 -1.93
N PRO A 90 6.19 -15.66 -1.56
CA PRO A 90 7.35 -16.55 -1.43
C PRO A 90 8.22 -16.59 -2.70
N GLY A 91 7.61 -16.60 -3.89
CA GLY A 91 8.32 -16.55 -5.16
C GLY A 91 9.04 -15.22 -5.39
N ALA A 92 8.49 -14.09 -4.93
CA ALA A 92 9.14 -12.79 -4.98
C ALA A 92 10.34 -12.70 -4.03
N VAL A 93 10.24 -13.28 -2.82
CA VAL A 93 11.38 -13.41 -1.89
C VAL A 93 12.49 -14.27 -2.50
N ALA A 94 12.14 -15.43 -3.07
CA ALA A 94 13.09 -16.25 -3.81
C ALA A 94 13.70 -15.53 -5.02
N GLY A 95 12.97 -14.58 -5.59
CA GLY A 95 13.41 -13.68 -6.66
C GLY A 95 14.27 -12.50 -6.21
N GLY A 96 14.56 -12.36 -4.92
CA GLY A 96 15.46 -11.33 -4.37
C GLY A 96 14.77 -10.18 -3.63
N MET A 97 13.43 -10.21 -3.44
CA MET A 97 12.79 -9.30 -2.49
C MET A 97 13.13 -9.68 -1.05
N ARG A 98 13.21 -8.68 -0.18
CA ARG A 98 13.44 -8.89 1.26
C ARG A 98 12.16 -9.45 1.90
N GLY A 99 12.27 -10.62 2.52
CA GLY A 99 11.22 -11.16 3.38
C GLY A 99 11.30 -10.62 4.82
N GLY A 100 10.37 -11.06 5.67
CA GLY A 100 10.37 -10.71 7.09
C GLY A 100 9.87 -9.29 7.38
N HIS A 101 10.00 -8.87 8.64
CA HIS A 101 9.62 -7.53 9.08
C HIS A 101 10.82 -6.61 9.06
N PHE A 102 10.72 -5.49 8.36
CA PHE A 102 11.71 -4.43 8.39
C PHE A 102 11.05 -3.09 8.07
N ILE A 103 11.76 -2.01 8.39
CA ILE A 103 11.39 -0.66 7.97
C ILE A 103 12.25 -0.28 6.78
N ALA A 104 11.59 0.21 5.75
CA ALA A 104 12.17 0.83 4.58
C ALA A 104 12.21 2.35 4.87
N ASP A 105 13.40 2.94 4.88
CA ASP A 105 13.67 4.31 5.32
C ASP A 105 14.16 5.24 4.20
N ASP A 106 14.28 4.73 2.97
CA ASP A 106 14.54 5.59 1.80
C ASP A 106 13.34 6.52 1.53
N TYR A 107 13.64 7.70 0.98
CA TYR A 107 12.59 8.64 0.57
C TYR A 107 11.83 8.09 -0.63
N ASN A 108 10.55 7.77 -0.41
CA ASN A 108 9.60 7.34 -1.44
C ASN A 108 8.38 8.25 -1.48
N ASN A 109 7.77 8.34 -2.66
CA ASN A 109 6.48 8.99 -2.89
C ASN A 109 5.64 8.15 -3.88
N HIS A 110 4.42 8.58 -4.22
CA HIS A 110 3.57 7.84 -5.16
C HIS A 110 4.21 7.63 -6.55
N TYR A 111 5.03 8.57 -7.02
CA TYR A 111 5.76 8.38 -8.27
C TYR A 111 6.87 7.33 -8.15
N SER A 112 7.39 7.09 -6.95
CA SER A 112 8.35 6.01 -6.66
C SER A 112 7.70 4.64 -6.83
N LEU A 113 6.45 4.48 -6.36
CA LEU A 113 5.64 3.28 -6.62
C LEU A 113 5.36 3.11 -8.12
N GLN A 114 4.93 4.17 -8.81
CA GLN A 114 4.71 4.12 -10.25
C GLN A 114 5.98 3.72 -11.01
N ARG A 115 7.13 4.34 -10.67
CA ARG A 115 8.42 4.02 -11.27
C ARG A 115 8.81 2.55 -11.06
N THR A 116 8.54 2.01 -9.87
CA THR A 116 8.77 0.60 -9.53
C THR A 116 7.94 -0.34 -10.41
N ILE A 117 6.66 -0.02 -10.61
CA ILE A 117 5.75 -0.81 -11.48
C ILE A 117 6.26 -0.76 -12.93
N GLU A 118 6.61 0.42 -13.43
CA GLU A 118 7.13 0.59 -14.79
C GLU A 118 8.40 -0.24 -15.02
N GLU A 119 9.35 -0.21 -14.09
CA GLU A 119 10.56 -1.04 -14.18
C GLU A 119 10.25 -2.54 -14.13
N SER A 120 9.33 -2.96 -13.24
CA SER A 120 8.95 -4.37 -13.10
C SER A 120 8.28 -4.95 -14.35
N LEU A 121 7.58 -4.10 -15.12
CA LEU A 121 6.86 -4.46 -16.34
C LEU A 121 7.61 -4.06 -17.62
N ALA A 122 8.85 -3.57 -17.51
CA ALA A 122 9.66 -3.05 -18.62
C ALA A 122 8.93 -1.98 -19.47
N LEU A 123 8.15 -1.12 -18.80
CA LEU A 123 7.43 -0.01 -19.40
C LEU A 123 8.26 1.27 -19.41
N ARG A 124 7.89 2.20 -20.29
CA ARG A 124 8.46 3.56 -20.29
C ARG A 124 7.73 4.43 -19.25
N PRO A 125 8.42 5.41 -18.65
CA PRO A 125 7.79 6.45 -17.85
C PRO A 125 6.62 7.11 -18.57
N LEU A 126 5.51 7.29 -17.86
CA LEU A 126 4.33 8.00 -18.34
C LEU A 126 4.54 9.51 -18.36
N THR A 127 5.22 10.06 -17.35
CA THR A 127 5.45 11.50 -17.19
C THR A 127 6.88 11.80 -16.71
N ASN A 128 7.21 13.09 -16.59
CA ASN A 128 8.49 13.47 -15.99
C ASN A 128 8.54 13.19 -14.48
N ASN A 129 7.40 13.08 -13.79
CA ASN A 129 7.38 12.87 -12.34
C ASN A 129 7.89 11.47 -11.97
N ASP A 130 7.36 10.44 -12.63
CA ASP A 130 7.81 9.05 -12.52
C ASP A 130 9.18 8.85 -13.18
N ARG A 131 9.49 9.52 -14.29
CA ARG A 131 10.82 9.46 -14.92
C ARG A 131 11.96 9.84 -13.97
N TYR A 132 11.74 10.83 -13.10
CA TYR A 132 12.76 11.33 -12.17
C TYR A 132 12.58 10.83 -10.74
N ALA A 133 11.52 10.07 -10.46
CA ALA A 133 11.36 9.38 -9.19
C ALA A 133 12.36 8.24 -9.06
N GLN A 134 12.79 7.94 -7.83
CA GLN A 134 13.57 6.73 -7.57
C GLN A 134 12.61 5.54 -7.44
N PRO A 135 12.91 4.37 -8.03
CA PRO A 135 12.18 3.15 -7.72
C PRO A 135 12.45 2.73 -6.27
N MET A 136 11.51 1.99 -5.68
CA MET A 136 11.53 1.53 -4.28
C MET A 136 12.52 0.36 -4.11
N ASN A 137 13.80 0.60 -4.37
CA ASN A 137 14.82 -0.46 -4.46
C ASN A 137 15.14 -1.13 -3.12
N GLU A 138 14.91 -0.47 -2.00
CA GLU A 138 15.20 -0.99 -0.67
C GLU A 138 14.41 -2.24 -0.30
N TYR A 139 13.32 -2.54 -1.01
CA TYR A 139 12.57 -3.80 -0.85
C TYR A 139 13.25 -4.99 -1.55
N TRP A 140 14.34 -4.77 -2.28
CA TRP A 140 15.16 -5.80 -2.92
C TRP A 140 16.55 -5.86 -2.30
N CYS A 141 17.12 -7.07 -2.25
CA CYS A 141 18.51 -7.26 -1.89
C CYS A 141 19.39 -6.84 -3.06
N SER A 142 20.08 -5.71 -2.94
CA SER A 142 21.03 -5.24 -3.97
C SER A 142 22.37 -5.98 -3.89
N GLY A 143 22.75 -6.63 -4.99
CA GLY A 143 24.10 -7.15 -5.26
C GLY A 143 24.40 -8.60 -4.85
N PRO A 144 25.40 -9.26 -5.46
CA PRO A 144 25.67 -10.70 -5.34
C PRO A 144 26.18 -11.18 -3.97
N LEU A 145 26.26 -10.30 -2.97
CA LEU A 145 26.81 -10.60 -1.63
C LEU A 145 25.89 -10.21 -0.47
N ARG A 146 24.67 -9.74 -0.72
CA ARG A 146 23.68 -9.51 0.35
C ARG A 146 22.73 -10.69 0.42
N SER A 147 23.08 -11.68 1.25
CA SER A 147 22.11 -12.68 1.67
C SER A 147 21.03 -11.97 2.47
N CYS A 148 19.79 -11.97 1.98
CA CYS A 148 18.64 -11.64 2.79
C CYS A 148 18.53 -12.75 3.86
N MET A 149 18.92 -12.46 5.10
CA MET A 149 18.61 -13.33 6.24
C MET A 149 17.23 -12.97 6.78
#